data_AF-A0A7J9QQR4-F1
#
_entry.id   AF-A0A7J9QQR4-F1
#
_cell.length_a   1.000
_cell.length_b   1.000
_cell.length_c   1.000
_cell.angle_alpha   90.00
_cell.angle_beta   90.00
_cell.angle_gamma   90.00
#
_symmetry.space_group_name_H-M   'P 1'
#
loop_
_entity.id
_entity.type
_entity.pdbx_description
1 polymer ?
#
loop_
_entity_poly.entity_id
_entity_poly.type
_entity_poly.pdbx_seq_one_letter_code
_entity_poly.pdbx_strand_id
1 'polypeptide(L)'
;MKIPLGILLPEVDAKKSNIEKYLPEDCFIITVGDRTTEKMTDFGLTPSLQIIDGQEKRVKRNTPSNAEVKTNLTCDNPAAEITPQSIDTIKQAFSSQTPVRITVNGEEDLLVLPVCIHAPENSVV
;
A
#
# COMPACT_ATOMS: atom_id res chain seq x y z
N MET A 1 -12.90 22.79 0.50
CA MET A 1 -12.22 21.54 0.91
C MET A 1 -12.79 20.41 0.08
N LYS A 2 -11.93 19.55 -0.47
CA LYS A 2 -12.38 18.30 -1.11
C LYS A 2 -12.67 17.29 0.00
N ILE A 3 -13.76 16.54 -0.13
CA ILE A 3 -14.13 15.48 0.81
C ILE A 3 -13.28 14.24 0.43
N PRO A 4 -12.59 13.59 1.39
CA PRO A 4 -11.81 12.39 1.11
C PRO A 4 -12.71 11.25 0.64
N LEU A 5 -12.18 10.41 -0.25
CA LEU A 5 -12.80 9.13 -0.56
C LEU A 5 -12.48 8.19 0.62
N GLY A 6 -13.44 8.03 1.53
CA GLY A 6 -13.26 7.24 2.75
C GLY A 6 -13.04 8.09 4.00
N ILE A 7 -12.39 7.50 5.01
CA ILE A 7 -12.22 8.08 6.33
C ILE A 7 -10.84 8.71 6.43
N LEU A 8 -10.79 10.03 6.66
CA LEU A 8 -9.54 10.69 7.01
C LEU A 8 -9.24 10.39 8.48
N LEU A 9 -8.14 9.67 8.74
CA LEU A 9 -7.57 9.49 10.07
C LEU A 9 -6.38 10.44 10.23
N PRO A 10 -6.52 11.54 11.00
CA PRO A 10 -5.40 12.42 11.30
C PRO A 10 -4.29 11.67 12.04
N GLU A 11 -3.05 12.12 11.89
CA GLU A 11 -1.88 11.49 12.52
C GLU A 11 -2.04 11.30 14.04
N VAL A 12 -2.70 12.24 14.72
CA VAL A 12 -2.96 12.19 16.17
C VAL A 12 -3.86 11.01 16.58
N ASP A 13 -4.69 10.56 15.64
CA ASP A 13 -5.68 9.49 15.79
C ASP A 13 -5.27 8.19 15.06
N ALA A 14 -4.19 8.20 14.27
CA ALA A 14 -3.66 7.07 13.51
C ALA A 14 -2.87 6.09 14.39
N LYS A 15 -3.48 5.68 15.52
CA LYS A 15 -2.97 4.67 16.45
C LYS A 15 -3.56 3.30 16.10
N LYS A 16 -2.83 2.22 16.41
CA LYS A 16 -3.27 0.83 16.19
C LYS A 16 -4.74 0.59 16.55
N SER A 17 -5.12 0.86 17.80
CA SER A 17 -6.48 0.60 18.31
C SER A 17 -7.59 1.39 17.61
N ASN A 18 -7.25 2.48 16.92
CA ASN A 18 -8.21 3.25 16.17
C ASN A 18 -8.31 2.75 14.72
N ILE A 19 -7.17 2.37 14.12
CA ILE A 19 -7.11 1.78 12.78
C ILE A 19 -7.89 0.45 12.77
N GLU A 20 -7.69 -0.41 13.78
CA GLU A 20 -8.36 -1.71 13.90
C GLU A 20 -9.90 -1.62 13.87
N LYS A 21 -10.48 -0.49 14.30
CA LYS A 21 -11.95 -0.28 14.23
C LYS A 21 -12.48 -0.20 12.80
N TYR A 22 -11.62 0.09 11.84
CA TYR A 22 -11.94 0.24 10.43
C TYR A 22 -11.43 -0.94 9.59
N LEU A 23 -10.91 -1.99 10.24
CA LEU A 23 -10.47 -3.22 9.59
C LEU A 23 -11.52 -4.31 9.87
N PRO A 24 -12.38 -4.65 8.90
CA PRO A 24 -13.25 -5.82 9.02
C PRO A 24 -12.44 -7.10 9.25
N GLU A 25 -13.09 -8.12 9.81
CA GLU A 25 -12.49 -9.46 9.88
C GLU A 25 -12.14 -9.96 8.46
N ASP A 26 -10.99 -10.62 8.35
CA ASP A 26 -10.43 -11.17 7.11
C ASP A 26 -10.34 -10.17 5.94
N CYS A 27 -10.29 -8.86 6.22
CA CYS A 27 -10.14 -7.86 5.18
C CYS A 27 -8.78 -7.94 4.47
N PHE A 28 -8.78 -7.63 3.18
CA PHE A 28 -7.55 -7.54 2.40
C PHE A 28 -6.92 -6.15 2.59
N ILE A 29 -5.88 -6.08 3.42
CA ILE A 29 -5.25 -4.80 3.79
C ILE A 29 -4.24 -4.41 2.71
N ILE A 30 -4.38 -3.21 2.17
CA ILE A 30 -3.50 -2.66 1.13
C ILE A 30 -2.88 -1.38 1.68
N THR A 31 -1.58 -1.20 1.48
CA THR A 31 -0.90 0.06 1.81
C THR A 31 -0.24 0.64 0.57
N VAL A 32 -0.40 1.95 0.39
CA VAL A 32 0.31 2.74 -0.62
C VAL A 32 1.23 3.72 0.11
N GLY A 33 2.52 3.62 -0.16
CA GLY A 33 3.59 4.43 0.40
C GLY A 33 4.36 3.77 1.54
N ASP A 34 5.65 4.12 1.62
CA ASP A 34 6.62 3.55 2.56
C ASP A 34 6.21 3.79 4.01
N ARG A 35 5.83 5.02 4.37
CA ARG A 35 5.45 5.37 5.75
C ARG A 35 4.21 4.67 6.25
N THR A 36 3.20 4.54 5.38
CA THR A 36 1.96 3.83 5.70
C THR A 36 2.26 2.35 5.93
N THR A 37 3.07 1.76 5.04
CA THR A 37 3.50 0.36 5.13
C THR A 37 4.34 0.09 6.39
N GLU A 38 5.32 0.94 6.70
CA GLU A 38 6.12 0.88 7.92
C GLU A 38 5.23 0.95 9.16
N LYS A 39 4.34 1.94 9.26
CA LYS A 39 3.47 2.15 10.41
C LYS A 39 2.55 0.95 10.67
N MET A 40 1.91 0.42 9.64
CA MET A 40 1.04 -0.76 9.78
C MET A 40 1.84 -1.97 10.28
N THR A 41 3.03 -2.19 9.72
CA THR A 41 3.93 -3.26 10.13
C THR A 41 4.41 -3.10 11.57
N ASP A 42 4.75 -1.87 12.01
CA ASP A 42 5.13 -1.55 13.39
C ASP A 42 3.99 -1.80 14.39
N PHE A 43 2.74 -1.66 13.94
CA PHE A 43 1.56 -2.04 14.71
C PHE A 43 1.30 -3.56 14.70
N GLY A 44 2.11 -4.36 14.02
CA GLY A 44 1.90 -5.79 13.84
C GLY A 44 0.70 -6.12 12.93
N LEU A 45 0.28 -5.17 12.10
CA LEU A 45 -0.75 -5.35 11.08
C LEU A 45 -0.04 -5.56 9.74
N THR A 46 0.06 -6.80 9.29
CA THR A 46 0.75 -7.12 8.03
C THR A 46 -0.16 -6.83 6.83
N PRO A 47 0.16 -5.88 5.95
CA PRO A 47 -0.65 -5.64 4.76
C PRO A 47 -0.55 -6.84 3.81
N SER A 48 -1.69 -7.24 3.23
CA SER A 48 -1.80 -8.25 2.18
C SER A 48 -1.10 -7.80 0.90
N LEU A 49 -1.16 -6.51 0.58
CA LEU A 49 -0.43 -5.86 -0.51
C LEU A 49 0.23 -4.57 -0.02
N GLN A 50 1.50 -4.39 -0.36
CA GLN A 50 2.31 -3.22 -0.04
C GLN A 50 2.82 -2.61 -1.35
N ILE A 51 2.56 -1.32 -1.59
CA ILE A 51 3.10 -0.59 -2.75
C ILE A 51 4.01 0.50 -2.22
N ILE A 52 5.29 0.46 -2.59
CA ILE A 52 6.32 1.38 -2.11
C ILE A 52 7.20 1.84 -3.28
N ASP A 53 7.78 3.04 -3.21
CA ASP A 53 8.79 3.50 -4.16
C ASP A 53 10.22 3.42 -3.59
N GLY A 54 10.35 3.20 -2.27
CA GLY A 54 11.64 3.14 -1.59
C GLY A 54 12.38 4.46 -1.54
N GLN A 55 11.74 5.57 -1.90
CA GLN A 55 12.32 6.91 -2.03
C GLN A 55 11.75 7.91 -1.02
N GLU A 56 11.86 7.65 0.29
CA GLU A 56 11.53 8.72 1.24
C GLU A 56 12.66 9.75 1.38
N LYS A 57 12.43 10.99 0.90
CA LYS A 57 13.37 12.14 1.02
C LYS A 57 14.75 11.94 0.38
N ARG A 58 14.87 11.20 -0.74
CA ARG A 58 16.14 10.99 -1.47
C ARG A 58 17.25 10.34 -0.63
N VAL A 59 16.89 9.58 0.41
CA VAL A 59 17.84 8.78 1.19
C VAL A 59 17.35 7.33 1.16
N LYS A 60 18.20 6.41 0.67
CA LYS A 60 17.91 4.96 0.71
C LYS A 60 17.66 4.55 2.17
N ARG A 61 16.43 4.15 2.50
CA ARG A 61 16.21 3.35 3.70
C ARG A 61 16.51 1.88 3.41
N ASN A 62 16.90 1.16 4.45
CA ASN A 62 16.79 -0.28 4.43
C ASN A 62 15.30 -0.61 4.31
N THR A 63 14.91 -1.38 3.30
CA THR A 63 13.54 -1.91 3.17
C THR A 63 13.08 -2.44 4.53
N PRO A 64 11.85 -2.14 4.98
CA PRO A 64 11.39 -2.57 6.29
C PRO A 64 11.59 -4.08 6.42
N SER A 65 12.47 -4.47 7.35
CA SER A 65 13.09 -5.80 7.41
C SER A 65 12.18 -6.90 7.96
N ASN A 66 10.91 -6.59 8.26
CA ASN A 66 10.09 -7.40 9.17
C ASN A 66 8.73 -7.83 8.60
N ALA A 67 8.44 -7.61 7.31
CA ALA A 67 7.22 -8.17 6.71
C ALA A 67 7.56 -9.48 6.00
N GLU A 68 6.85 -10.56 6.33
CA GLU A 68 6.89 -11.86 5.64
C GLU A 68 6.39 -11.71 4.18
N VAL A 69 7.13 -10.99 3.34
CA VAL A 69 6.76 -10.82 1.93
C VAL A 69 7.01 -12.14 1.21
N LYS A 70 5.96 -12.76 0.69
CA LYS A 70 6.04 -14.01 -0.09
C LYS A 70 6.21 -13.75 -1.57
N THR A 71 5.65 -12.66 -2.08
CA THR A 71 5.76 -12.27 -3.49
C THR A 71 6.30 -10.86 -3.61
N ASN A 72 7.36 -10.68 -4.41
CA ASN A 72 7.91 -9.38 -4.77
C ASN A 72 7.67 -9.12 -6.26
N LEU A 73 7.14 -7.95 -6.58
CA LEU A 73 6.89 -7.47 -7.94
C LEU A 73 7.53 -6.09 -8.10
N THR A 74 7.76 -5.68 -9.34
CA THR A 74 8.31 -4.37 -9.66
C THR A 74 7.62 -3.81 -10.89
N CYS A 75 7.37 -2.50 -10.89
CA CYS A 75 6.84 -1.79 -12.05
C CYS A 75 7.49 -0.40 -12.18
N ASP A 76 7.50 0.13 -13.40
CA ASP A 76 7.93 1.49 -13.67
C ASP A 76 6.71 2.41 -13.71
N ASN A 77 6.74 3.49 -12.93
CA ASN A 77 5.68 4.49 -12.91
C ASN A 77 6.28 5.88 -12.70
N PRO A 78 6.52 6.65 -13.77
CA PRO A 78 7.06 8.00 -13.66
C PRO A 78 6.19 8.91 -12.77
N ALA A 79 6.81 9.99 -12.29
CA ALA A 79 6.13 10.98 -11.47
C ALA A 79 4.87 11.53 -12.14
N ALA A 80 3.80 11.68 -11.37
CA ALA A 80 2.50 12.15 -11.83
C ALA A 80 1.83 11.33 -12.97
N GLU A 81 2.23 10.07 -13.17
CA GLU A 81 1.63 9.16 -14.15
C GLU A 81 0.97 7.92 -13.51
N ILE A 82 0.14 7.23 -14.28
CA ILE A 82 -0.31 5.86 -14.01
C ILE A 82 -0.05 5.05 -15.27
N THR A 83 1.02 4.25 -15.28
CA THR A 83 1.42 3.47 -16.45
C THR A 83 0.54 2.21 -16.60
N PRO A 84 0.28 1.72 -17.82
CA PRO A 84 -0.36 0.42 -18.03
C PRO A 84 0.36 -0.72 -17.31
N GLN A 85 1.70 -0.69 -17.28
CA GLN A 85 2.52 -1.66 -16.57
C GLN A 85 2.20 -1.68 -15.07
N SER A 86 2.10 -0.51 -14.42
CA SER A 86 1.77 -0.41 -13.00
C SER A 86 0.39 -1.01 -12.71
N ILE A 87 -0.60 -0.76 -13.58
CA ILE A 87 -1.96 -1.32 -13.46
C ILE A 87 -1.92 -2.85 -13.59
N ASP A 88 -1.19 -3.39 -14.57
CA ASP A 88 -1.09 -4.83 -14.78
C ASP A 88 -0.37 -5.51 -13.61
N THR A 89 0.67 -4.89 -13.06
CA THR A 89 1.35 -5.38 -11.85
C THR A 89 0.44 -5.37 -10.63
N ILE A 90 -0.39 -4.34 -10.45
CA ILE A 90 -1.40 -4.29 -9.36
C ILE A 90 -2.40 -5.43 -9.50
N LYS A 91 -2.93 -5.69 -10.71
CA LYS A 91 -3.84 -6.82 -10.96
C LYS A 91 -3.17 -8.16 -10.68
N GLN A 92 -1.91 -8.33 -11.12
CA GLN A 92 -1.12 -9.52 -10.82
C GLN A 92 -0.98 -9.73 -9.31
N ALA A 93 -0.73 -8.66 -8.56
CA ALA A 93 -0.57 -8.72 -7.12
C ALA A 93 -1.81 -9.27 -6.40
N PHE A 94 -3.02 -8.90 -6.83
CA PHE A 94 -4.25 -9.43 -6.24
C PHE A 94 -4.47 -10.93 -6.48
N SER A 95 -3.84 -11.49 -7.51
CA SER A 95 -3.85 -12.94 -7.79
C SER A 95 -2.65 -13.70 -7.20
N SER A 96 -1.72 -12.99 -6.58
CA SER A 96 -0.45 -13.55 -6.09
C SER A 96 -0.55 -14.03 -4.64
N GLN A 97 0.43 -14.83 -4.22
CA GLN A 97 0.50 -15.31 -2.84
C GLN A 97 0.86 -14.15 -1.90
N THR A 98 -0.03 -13.86 -0.95
CA THR A 98 0.14 -12.79 0.05
C THR A 98 1.04 -13.21 1.22
N PRO A 99 1.72 -12.27 1.89
CA PRO A 99 1.84 -10.84 1.58
C PRO A 99 2.64 -10.53 0.30
N VAL A 100 2.15 -9.57 -0.49
CA VAL A 100 2.79 -9.11 -1.74
C VAL A 100 3.39 -7.73 -1.54
N ARG A 101 4.56 -7.48 -2.14
CA ARG A 101 5.17 -6.15 -2.24
C ARG A 101 5.40 -5.77 -3.70
N ILE A 102 4.89 -4.62 -4.10
CA ILE A 102 5.22 -3.96 -5.37
C ILE A 102 6.22 -2.84 -5.04
N THR A 103 7.41 -2.93 -5.63
CA THR A 103 8.38 -1.83 -5.62
C THR A 103 8.24 -1.02 -6.91
N VAL A 104 7.97 0.27 -6.79
CA VAL A 104 7.72 1.17 -7.91
C VAL A 104 9.01 1.91 -8.23
N ASN A 105 9.48 1.80 -9.48
CA ASN A 105 10.52 2.67 -10.00
C ASN A 105 9.87 3.98 -10.48
N GLY A 106 9.86 4.99 -9.60
CA GLY A 106 9.26 6.29 -9.85
C GLY A 106 8.41 6.75 -8.67
N GLU A 107 7.13 7.04 -8.85
CA GLU A 107 6.19 7.46 -7.80
C GLU A 107 5.00 6.51 -7.68
N GLU A 108 4.57 6.20 -6.45
CA GLU A 108 3.44 5.34 -6.11
C GLU A 108 2.15 6.11 -5.78
N ASP A 109 2.23 7.42 -5.52
CA ASP A 109 1.13 8.25 -5.00
C ASP A 109 -0.19 8.09 -5.77
N LEU A 110 -0.12 8.08 -7.11
CA LEU A 110 -1.31 7.95 -7.97
C LEU A 110 -1.83 6.51 -8.08
N LEU A 111 -1.03 5.51 -7.70
CA LEU A 111 -1.40 4.10 -7.79
C LEU A 111 -2.49 3.70 -6.80
N VAL A 112 -2.80 4.55 -5.81
CA VAL A 112 -4.00 4.39 -4.98
C VAL A 112 -5.28 4.32 -5.83
N LEU A 113 -5.33 5.01 -6.96
CA LEU A 113 -6.51 5.01 -7.84
C LEU A 113 -6.76 3.64 -8.51
N PRO A 114 -5.80 3.04 -9.25
CA PRO A 114 -5.99 1.71 -9.81
C PRO A 114 -6.12 0.62 -8.73
N VAL A 115 -5.49 0.79 -7.56
CA VAL A 115 -5.73 -0.09 -6.40
C VAL A 115 -7.20 -0.07 -6.01
N CYS A 116 -7.79 1.11 -5.75
CA CYS A 116 -9.20 1.22 -5.37
C CYS A 116 -10.18 0.69 -6.43
N ILE A 117 -9.80 0.70 -7.72
CA ILE A 117 -10.63 0.19 -8.82
C ILE A 117 -10.58 -1.34 -8.92
N HIS A 118 -9.42 -1.95 -8.64
CA HIS A 118 -9.18 -3.36 -8.92
C HIS A 118 -9.05 -4.25 -7.68
N ALA A 119 -9.02 -3.66 -6.48
CA ALA A 119 -8.94 -4.40 -5.23
C ALA A 119 -10.11 -5.38 -5.09
N PRO A 120 -9.88 -6.56 -4.47
CA PRO A 120 -10.96 -7.50 -4.19
C PRO A 120 -12.00 -6.90 -3.25
N GLU A 121 -13.20 -7.47 -3.23
CA GLU A 121 -14.21 -7.11 -2.22
C GLU A 121 -13.65 -7.30 -0.80
N ASN A 122 -14.17 -6.52 0.15
CA ASN A 122 -13.68 -6.49 1.53
C ASN A 122 -12.21 -6.06 1.67
N SER A 123 -11.70 -5.23 0.74
CA SER A 123 -10.38 -4.59 0.88
C SER A 123 -10.46 -3.28 1.66
N VAL A 124 -9.37 -2.98 2.38
CA VAL A 124 -9.12 -1.66 2.95
C VAL A 124 -7.81 -1.14 2.37
N VAL A 125 -7.84 0.08 1.83
CA VAL A 125 -6.70 0.77 1.19
C VAL A 125 -6.31 1.98 2.03
#